data_AF-A0A2W4JHN4-F1
#
_entry.id   AF-A0A2W4JHN4-F1
#
_cell.length_a   1.000
_cell.length_b   1.000
_cell.length_c   1.000
_cell.angle_alpha   90.00
_cell.angle_beta   90.00
_cell.angle_gamma   90.00
#
_symmetry.space_group_name_H-M   'P 1'
#
loop_
_entity.id
_entity.type
_entity.pdbx_description
1 polymer ?
#
loop_
_entity_poly.entity_id
_entity_poly.type
_entity_poly.pdbx_seq_one_letter_code
_entity_poly.pdbx_strand_id
1 'polypeptide(L)' 'RHTRARLSALAERQEGLRHVDIDVTNQPEVAHALGVLRTPTTIAYTASGTEIVRVSGLPETDSLLAALRPHLAA' A
#
# COMPACT_ATOMS: atom_id res chain seq x y z
N ARG A 1 11.82 6.95 -4.15
CA ARG A 1 12.51 5.88 -4.92
C ARG A 1 12.55 4.53 -4.19
N HIS A 2 13.07 4.45 -2.96
CA HIS A 2 13.29 3.16 -2.28
C HIS A 2 11.98 2.42 -1.91
N THR A 3 10.99 3.12 -1.36
CA THR A 3 9.68 2.53 -1.00
C THR A 3 8.96 1.91 -2.20
N ARG A 4 8.83 2.66 -3.30
CA ARG A 4 8.20 2.19 -4.54
C ARG A 4 8.83 0.89 -5.06
N ALA A 5 10.16 0.87 -5.18
CA ALA A 5 10.87 -0.31 -5.70
C ALA A 5 10.64 -1.54 -4.80
N ARG A 6 10.67 -1.35 -3.48
CA ARG A 6 10.42 -2.43 -2.50
C ARG A 6 9.00 -2.99 -2.61
N LEU A 7 7.99 -2.13 -2.73
CA LEU A 7 6.58 -2.54 -2.81
C LEU A 7 6.21 -3.12 -4.19
N SER A 8 6.79 -2.61 -5.27
CA SER A 8 6.66 -3.21 -6.60
C SER A 8 7.23 -4.63 -6.63
N ALA A 9 8.46 -4.82 -6.14
CA ALA A 9 9.07 -6.15 -6.07
C ALA A 9 8.30 -7.12 -5.16
N LEU A 10 7.63 -6.60 -4.13
CA LEU A 10 6.74 -7.41 -3.28
C LEU A 10 5.53 -7.93 -4.06
N ALA A 11 4.84 -7.04 -4.78
CA ALA A 11 3.65 -7.39 -5.56
C ALA A 11 3.99 -8.33 -6.73
N GLU A 12 5.14 -8.17 -7.37
CA GLU A 12 5.60 -9.07 -8.44
C GLU A 12 5.81 -10.51 -7.96
N ARG A 13 6.10 -10.70 -6.67
CA ARG A 13 6.39 -12.01 -6.07
C ARG A 13 5.20 -12.64 -5.36
N GLN A 14 4.09 -11.90 -5.19
CA GLN A 14 2.91 -12.37 -4.46
C GLN A 14 1.69 -12.34 -5.36
N GLU A 15 1.19 -13.53 -5.66
CA GLU A 15 -0.06 -13.68 -6.40
C GLU A 15 -1.23 -13.06 -5.64
N GLY A 16 -2.16 -12.45 -6.37
CA GLY A 16 -3.28 -11.73 -5.79
C GLY A 16 -2.94 -10.35 -5.21
N LEU A 17 -1.67 -9.91 -5.23
CA LEU A 17 -1.26 -8.58 -4.79
C LEU A 17 -0.94 -7.66 -5.97
N ARG A 18 -1.55 -6.46 -5.98
CA ARG A 18 -1.25 -5.40 -6.95
C ARG A 18 -0.72 -4.17 -6.24
N HIS A 19 0.44 -3.67 -6.67
CA HIS A 19 0.98 -2.40 -6.19
C HIS A 19 0.55 -1.24 -7.10
N VAL A 20 0.11 -0.13 -6.48
CA VAL A 20 -0.20 1.14 -7.14
C VAL A 20 0.54 2.25 -6.39
N ASP A 21 1.31 3.04 -7.13
CA ASP A 21 2.07 4.18 -6.61
C ASP A 21 1.39 5.47 -7.09
N ILE A 22 1.01 6.34 -6.15
CA ILE A 22 0.27 7.58 -6.43
C ILE A 22 1.11 8.76 -5.93
N ASP A 23 1.48 9.66 -6.85
CA ASP A 23 2.10 10.94 -6.49
C ASP A 23 1.02 11.98 -6.18
N VAL A 24 0.94 12.35 -4.90
CA VAL A 24 -0.04 13.32 -4.39
C VAL A 24 0.53 14.73 -4.21
N THR A 25 1.79 14.98 -4.62
CA THR A 25 2.51 16.25 -4.36
C THR A 25 1.71 17.49 -4.77
N ASN A 26 0.99 17.41 -5.89
CA ASN A 26 0.15 18.48 -6.41
C ASN A 26 -1.33 18.07 -6.53
N GLN A 27 -1.77 17.07 -5.75
CA GLN A 27 -3.14 16.52 -5.77
C GLN A 27 -3.73 16.43 -4.34
N PRO A 28 -4.00 17.58 -3.69
CA PRO A 28 -4.47 17.62 -2.30
C PRO A 28 -5.83 16.91 -2.11
N GLU A 29 -6.70 16.92 -3.11
CA GLU A 29 -7.98 16.22 -3.11
C GLU A 29 -7.81 14.70 -3.03
N VAL A 30 -6.82 14.14 -3.73
CA VAL A 30 -6.49 12.71 -3.66
C VAL A 30 -5.90 12.36 -2.30
N ALA A 31 -4.98 13.20 -1.79
CA ALA A 31 -4.42 13.02 -0.44
C ALA A 31 -5.53 13.04 0.62
N HIS A 32 -6.47 13.98 0.53
CA HIS A 32 -7.59 14.09 1.45
C HIS A 32 -8.55 12.90 1.36
N ALA A 33 -8.95 12.51 0.14
CA ALA A 33 -9.84 11.37 -0.09
C ALA A 33 -9.25 10.05 0.44
N LEU A 34 -7.92 9.89 0.35
CA LEU A 34 -7.21 8.73 0.89
C LEU A 34 -6.82 8.88 2.36
N GLY A 35 -7.11 10.00 3.02
CA GLY A 35 -6.73 10.26 4.41
C GLY A 35 -5.21 10.30 4.64
N VAL A 36 -4.42 10.76 3.66
CA VAL A 36 -2.96 10.87 3.75
C VAL A 36 -2.58 12.15 4.50
N LEU A 37 -2.14 12.00 5.75
CA LEU A 37 -1.68 13.12 6.57
C LEU A 37 -0.21 13.50 6.32
N ARG A 38 0.61 12.51 5.97
CA ARG A 38 2.05 12.67 5.69
C ARG A 38 2.52 11.62 4.68
N THR A 39 3.44 11.99 3.80
CA THR A 39 4.07 11.06 2.86
C THR A 39 5.41 10.56 3.40
N PRO A 40 5.85 9.34 3.02
CA PRO A 40 5.05 8.32 2.35
C PRO A 40 3.99 7.71 3.28
N THR A 41 2.86 7.26 2.72
CA THR A 41 1.85 6.44 3.42
C THR A 41 1.53 5.26 2.52
N THR A 42 1.52 4.05 3.08
CA THR A 42 1.11 2.82 2.38
C THR A 42 -0.23 2.38 2.94
N ILE A 43 -1.19 2.12 2.06
CA ILE A 43 -2.53 1.64 2.43
C ILE A 43 -2.79 0.39 1.62
N ALA A 44 -3.26 -0.66 2.29
CA ALA A 44 -3.69 -1.87 1.62
C ALA A 44 -5.21 -1.99 1.67
N TYR A 45 -5.78 -2.39 0.54
CA TYR A 45 -7.21 -2.61 0.39
C TYR A 45 -7.46 -4.05 -0.06
N THR A 46 -8.60 -4.61 0.33
CA THR A 46 -9.16 -5.78 -0.34
C THR A 46 -9.64 -5.40 -1.75
N ALA A 47 -9.93 -6.40 -2.59
CA ALA A 47 -10.52 -6.17 -3.91
C ALA A 47 -11.90 -5.47 -3.85
N SER A 48 -12.62 -5.57 -2.72
CA SER A 48 -13.89 -4.86 -2.48
C SER A 48 -13.74 -3.42 -2.02
N GLY A 49 -12.50 -2.92 -1.86
CA GLY A 49 -12.21 -1.57 -1.38
C GLY A 49 -12.21 -1.42 0.14
N THR A 50 -12.17 -2.51 0.89
CA THR A 50 -12.07 -2.46 2.36
C THR A 50 -10.61 -2.26 2.78
N GLU A 51 -10.32 -1.22 3.57
CA GLU A 51 -8.97 -0.98 4.10
C GLU A 51 -8.58 -2.09 5.09
N ILE A 52 -7.42 -2.71 4.86
CA ILE A 52 -6.86 -3.79 5.69
C ILE A 52 -5.89 -3.19 6.70
N VAL A 53 -4.92 -2.42 6.20
CA VAL A 53 -3.86 -1.83 7.01
C VAL A 53 -3.37 -0.53 6.38
N ARG A 54 -2.99 0.41 7.25
CA ARG A 54 -2.36 1.67 6.88
C ARG A 54 -1.10 1.88 7.69
N VAL A 55 -0.03 2.24 6.99
CA VAL A 55 1.28 2.49 7.58
C VAL A 55 1.77 3.86 7.12
N SER A 56 2.08 4.72 8.08
CA SER A 56 2.79 5.97 7.83
C SER A 56 4.29 5.72 7.77
N GLY A 57 4.97 6.26 6.76
CA GLY A 57 6.40 6.06 6.54
C GLY A 57 6.71 4.85 5.66
N LEU A 58 7.90 4.29 5.85
CA LEU A 58 8.36 3.11 5.11
C LEU A 58 7.88 1.85 5.83
N PRO A 59 6.95 1.06 5.25
CA PRO A 59 6.50 -0.18 5.88
C PRO A 59 7.62 -1.23 5.89
N GLU A 60 7.62 -2.06 6.93
CA GLU A 60 8.34 -3.33 6.91
C GLU A 60 7.55 -4.36 6.08
N THR A 61 8.20 -4.93 5.07
CA THR A 61 7.59 -5.87 4.12
C THR A 61 6.97 -7.08 4.82
N ASP A 62 7.64 -7.66 5.80
CA ASP A 62 7.16 -8.90 6.43
C ASP A 62 5.92 -8.64 7.30
N SER A 63 5.90 -7.52 8.01
CA SER A 63 4.72 -7.08 8.77
C SER A 63 3.54 -6.79 7.83
N LEU A 64 3.80 -6.11 6.71
CA LEU A 64 2.79 -5.88 5.69
C LEU A 64 2.24 -7.20 5.13
N LEU A 65 3.11 -8.15 4.74
CA LEU A 65 2.68 -9.45 4.24
C LEU A 65 1.89 -10.26 5.26
N ALA A 66 2.31 -10.25 6.53
CA ALA A 66 1.58 -10.93 7.59
C ALA A 66 0.15 -10.39 7.72
N ALA A 67 -0.04 -9.08 7.61
CA ALA A 67 -1.37 -8.45 7.63
C ALA A 67 -2.19 -8.76 6.37
N LEU A 68 -1.55 -8.91 5.21
CA LEU A 68 -2.24 -9.21 3.94
C LEU A 68 -2.62 -10.68 3.79
N ARG A 69 -1.85 -11.60 4.38
CA ARG A 69 -1.97 -13.04 4.17
C ARG A 69 -3.39 -13.60 4.33
N PRO A 70 -4.25 -13.17 5.28
CA PRO A 70 -5.63 -13.63 5.37
C PRO A 70 -6.52 -13.24 4.19
N HIS A 71 -6.09 -12.27 3.38
CA HIS A 71 -6.84 -11.67 2.27
C HIS A 71 -6.25 -11.99 0.89
N LEU A 72 -5.08 -12.62 0.83
CA LEU A 72 -4.50 -13.09 -0.41
C LEU A 72 -5.18 -14.41 -0.80
N ALA A 73 -5.51 -14.57 -2.08
CA ALA A 73 -5.99 -15.85 -2.59
C ALA A 73 -4.92 -16.93 -2.34
N ALA A 74 -5.37 -18.13 -1.97
CA ALA A 74 -4.50 -19.27 -1.68
C ALA A 74 -3.80 -19.79 -2.93
#